data_AF-A0A928M6F0-F1
#
_entry.id   AF-A0A928M6F0-F1
#
_cell.length_a   1.000
_cell.length_b   1.000
_cell.length_c   1.000
_cell.angle_alpha   90.00
_cell.angle_beta   90.00
_cell.angle_gamma   90.00
#
_symmetry.space_group_name_H-M   'P 1'
#
loop_
_entity.id
_entity.type
_entity.pdbx_description
1 polymer ?
#
loop_
_entity_poly.entity_id
_entity_poly.type
_entity_poly.pdbx_seq_one_letter_code
_entity_poly.pdbx_strand_id
1 'polypeptide(L)'
;MSRKRRDVYRGKHTVRFPVTLVVSGLLILLAVAVGLFFYLQKFAIYSKDGVTLAIPGLTEVEDPAAAETPSGPRQPTPVHTVNAELVIAPPDYSSVDLHPGEELQAVRGRYISAKQLLSGATGTLRAASADNSALILEMSTVEGELSWASDNETAQGYGLSGQADLKALVSALKDKGYYLIAEVNCCRNTLLGKRNPLTSLKNAAGEPYTDALGGWLDPYALRTRSYLLELTEELDEAGFDEILFSGLSFPENSAVVSYAETRTGASTPRAAVSGLAVWLARNVPETITCSVMLERSALYGMTDPEKESPQDADLFARLFDRLYLRTSEYDHTYDAEKFRSITGCEPGLRFVPITATDVALDCCFSDAAAAPTED
;
A
#
# COMPACT_ATOMS: atom_id res chain seq x y z
N MET A 1 46.60 -59.65 51.72
CA MET A 1 46.15 -58.31 51.27
C MET A 1 46.65 -58.08 49.85
N SER A 2 45.72 -57.98 48.89
CA SER A 2 45.99 -57.73 47.47
C SER A 2 46.41 -56.28 47.24
N ARG A 3 47.50 -56.04 46.50
CA ARG A 3 47.93 -54.69 46.09
C ARG A 3 47.82 -54.57 44.56
N LYS A 4 46.76 -53.89 44.14
CA LYS A 4 46.40 -53.52 42.75
C LYS A 4 47.58 -52.84 42.02
N ARG A 5 47.92 -53.33 40.81
CA ARG A 5 48.73 -52.59 39.83
C ARG A 5 47.94 -51.38 39.33
N ARG A 6 48.62 -50.24 39.14
CA ARG A 6 48.09 -49.09 38.43
C ARG A 6 48.81 -49.00 37.08
N ASP A 7 48.08 -49.25 36.01
CA ASP A 7 48.54 -48.98 34.65
C ASP A 7 48.57 -47.46 34.43
N VAL A 8 49.74 -46.96 34.06
CA VAL A 8 49.98 -45.55 33.76
C VAL A 8 49.61 -45.31 32.31
N TYR A 9 48.48 -44.63 32.08
CA TYR A 9 48.04 -44.16 30.77
C TYR A 9 49.03 -43.13 30.23
N ARG A 10 49.81 -43.50 29.20
CA ARG A 10 50.64 -42.57 28.42
C ARG A 10 49.78 -41.92 27.33
N GLY A 11 49.35 -40.69 27.59
CA GLY A 11 48.66 -39.84 26.62
C GLY A 11 49.54 -39.59 25.39
N LYS A 12 49.04 -40.00 24.23
CA LYS A 12 49.59 -39.73 22.90
C LYS A 12 49.55 -38.21 22.67
N HIS A 13 50.69 -37.53 22.71
CA HIS A 13 50.79 -36.13 22.31
C HIS A 13 50.41 -36.04 20.82
N THR A 14 49.16 -35.64 20.58
CA THR A 14 48.60 -35.49 19.24
C THR A 14 49.08 -34.18 18.63
N VAL A 15 49.44 -34.28 17.36
CA VAL A 15 50.11 -33.29 16.52
C VAL A 15 49.18 -32.09 16.25
N ARG A 16 48.85 -31.30 17.29
CA ARG A 16 47.95 -30.14 17.19
C ARG A 16 48.67 -28.88 16.69
N PHE A 17 49.98 -28.78 16.93
CA PHE A 17 50.78 -27.60 16.62
C PHE A 17 50.81 -27.18 15.14
N PRO A 18 50.99 -28.10 14.15
CA PRO A 18 51.01 -27.69 12.75
C PRO A 18 49.63 -27.34 12.20
N VAL A 19 48.55 -27.99 12.70
CA VAL A 19 47.18 -27.71 12.24
C VAL A 19 46.73 -26.31 12.67
N THR A 20 47.02 -25.90 13.90
CA THR A 20 46.69 -24.55 14.37
C THR A 20 47.39 -23.45 13.58
N LEU A 21 48.65 -23.67 13.15
CA LEU A 21 49.38 -22.70 12.33
C LEU A 21 48.78 -22.57 10.92
N VAL A 22 48.36 -23.69 10.34
CA VAL A 22 47.68 -23.70 9.03
C VAL A 22 46.34 -22.96 9.12
N VAL A 23 45.54 -23.24 10.14
CA VAL A 23 44.24 -22.58 10.34
C VAL A 23 44.38 -21.09 10.61
N SER A 24 45.36 -20.68 11.42
CA SER A 24 45.62 -19.25 11.64
C SER A 24 46.09 -18.52 10.38
N GLY A 25 46.91 -19.18 9.56
CA GLY A 25 47.35 -18.62 8.27
C GLY A 25 46.18 -18.41 7.31
N LEU A 26 45.25 -19.37 7.27
CA LEU A 26 44.06 -19.31 6.42
C LEU A 26 43.08 -18.21 6.86
N LEU A 27 42.91 -18.00 8.17
CA LEU A 27 42.10 -16.91 8.72
C LEU A 27 42.70 -15.52 8.41
N ILE A 28 44.02 -15.38 8.48
CA ILE A 28 44.69 -14.13 8.13
C ILE A 28 44.53 -13.84 6.63
N LEU A 29 44.68 -14.86 5.78
CA LEU A 29 44.50 -14.72 4.34
C LEU A 29 43.06 -14.33 3.98
N LEU A 30 42.07 -14.92 4.67
CA LEU A 30 40.66 -14.53 4.52
C LEU A 30 40.43 -13.07 4.93
N ALA A 31 40.99 -12.63 6.07
CA ALA A 31 40.86 -11.24 6.52
C ALA A 31 41.50 -10.25 5.54
N VAL A 32 42.66 -10.60 4.97
CA VAL A 32 43.31 -9.80 3.91
C VAL A 32 42.45 -9.76 2.65
N ALA A 33 41.87 -10.88 2.23
CA ALA A 33 41.00 -10.93 1.05
C ALA A 33 39.74 -10.06 1.23
N VAL A 34 39.12 -10.11 2.42
CA VAL A 34 37.96 -9.27 2.76
C VAL A 34 38.36 -7.78 2.79
N GLY A 35 39.49 -7.44 3.41
CA GLY A 35 40.01 -6.07 3.41
C GLY A 35 40.32 -5.54 2.00
N LEU A 36 40.92 -6.38 1.14
CA LEU A 36 41.20 -6.06 -0.25
C LEU A 36 39.90 -5.86 -1.06
N PHE A 37 38.87 -6.68 -0.82
CA PHE A 37 37.57 -6.53 -1.45
C PHE A 37 36.94 -5.16 -1.12
N PHE A 38 36.87 -4.79 0.16
CA PHE A 38 36.35 -3.48 0.57
C PHE A 38 37.21 -2.32 0.07
N TYR A 39 38.54 -2.49 0.00
CA TYR A 39 39.44 -1.49 -0.57
C TYR A 39 39.21 -1.29 -2.08
N LEU A 40 39.02 -2.38 -2.84
CA LEU A 40 38.82 -2.34 -4.29
C LEU A 40 37.43 -1.80 -4.69
N GLN A 41 36.41 -1.91 -3.82
CA GLN A 41 35.12 -1.26 -4.05
C GLN A 41 35.23 0.26 -4.24
N LYS A 42 36.22 0.91 -3.61
CA LYS A 42 36.48 2.35 -3.79
C LYS A 42 36.86 2.73 -5.23
N PHE A 43 37.29 1.77 -6.04
CA PHE A 43 37.77 1.98 -7.42
C PHE A 43 36.83 1.42 -8.48
N ALA A 44 35.60 1.05 -8.10
CA ALA A 44 34.57 0.60 -9.05
C ALA A 44 33.90 1.81 -9.74
N ILE A 45 34.07 1.91 -11.05
CA ILE A 45 33.39 2.89 -11.90
C ILE A 45 32.24 2.17 -12.62
N TYR A 46 31.02 2.64 -12.39
CA TYR A 46 29.82 2.13 -13.04
C TYR A 46 29.59 2.91 -14.34
N SER A 47 29.76 2.24 -15.48
CA SER A 47 29.41 2.78 -16.80
C SER A 47 28.21 2.03 -17.36
N LYS A 48 27.56 2.58 -18.40
CA LYS A 48 26.40 1.95 -19.07
C LYS A 48 26.71 0.55 -19.64
N ASP A 49 27.99 0.23 -19.84
CA ASP A 49 28.45 -1.05 -20.40
C ASP A 49 28.96 -2.04 -19.33
N GLY A 50 28.87 -1.71 -18.03
CA GLY A 50 29.23 -2.61 -16.93
C GLY A 50 30.13 -1.97 -15.85
N VAL A 51 30.55 -2.80 -14.89
CA VAL A 51 31.43 -2.40 -13.78
C VAL A 51 32.89 -2.54 -14.21
N THR A 52 33.63 -1.43 -14.24
CA THR A 52 35.08 -1.43 -14.53
C THR A 52 35.87 -1.00 -13.29
N LEU A 53 36.96 -1.71 -13.00
CA LEU A 53 37.84 -1.45 -11.86
C LEU A 53 39.01 -0.59 -12.33
N ALA A 54 39.04 0.69 -11.96
CA ALA A 54 40.11 1.61 -12.31
C ALA A 54 41.21 1.58 -11.24
N ILE A 55 42.13 0.61 -11.34
CA ILE A 55 43.22 0.44 -10.38
C ILE A 55 44.37 1.41 -10.74
N PRO A 56 44.79 2.32 -9.84
CA PRO A 56 45.86 3.27 -10.13
C PRO A 56 47.18 2.54 -10.44
N GLY A 57 47.68 2.67 -11.67
CA GLY A 57 49.02 2.20 -12.08
C GLY A 57 49.11 0.83 -12.77
N LEU A 58 48.00 0.10 -12.96
CA LEU A 58 48.01 -1.20 -13.68
C LEU A 58 47.20 -1.19 -14.98
N THR A 59 46.27 -0.26 -15.14
CA THR A 59 45.58 0.01 -16.39
C THR A 59 46.16 1.27 -17.01
N GLU A 60 46.92 1.10 -18.08
CA GLU A 60 47.11 2.16 -19.06
C GLU A 60 45.72 2.45 -19.62
N VAL A 61 45.07 3.46 -19.06
CA VAL A 61 43.87 4.03 -19.64
C VAL A 61 44.35 4.61 -20.95
N GLU A 62 43.97 3.97 -22.05
CA GLU A 62 44.04 4.58 -23.37
C GLU A 62 43.13 5.80 -23.28
N ASP A 63 43.76 6.94 -23.06
CA ASP A 63 43.13 8.24 -22.94
C ASP A 63 42.32 8.43 -24.23
N PRO A 64 40.99 8.62 -24.19
CA PRO A 64 40.21 8.86 -25.41
C PRO A 64 40.60 10.19 -26.08
N ALA A 65 41.57 10.93 -25.51
CA ALA A 65 42.21 12.11 -26.06
C ALA A 65 43.29 11.83 -27.13
N ALA A 66 43.63 10.57 -27.45
CA ALA A 66 44.62 10.25 -28.48
C ALA A 66 44.06 10.10 -29.91
N ALA A 67 42.75 10.31 -30.13
CA ALA A 67 42.19 10.38 -31.47
C ALA A 67 42.27 11.81 -32.04
N GLU A 68 43.18 11.96 -33.00
CA GLU A 68 43.33 13.06 -33.96
C GLU A 68 43.69 14.43 -33.38
N THR A 69 44.91 14.88 -33.69
CA THR A 69 45.31 16.28 -33.60
C THR A 69 44.75 17.05 -34.80
N PRO A 70 43.74 17.94 -34.67
CA PRO A 70 43.52 18.96 -35.68
C PRO A 70 44.50 20.08 -35.39
N SER A 71 45.40 20.32 -36.33
CA SER A 71 46.33 21.45 -36.30
C SER A 71 45.52 22.76 -36.36
N GLY A 72 45.40 23.47 -35.24
CA GLY A 72 44.81 24.81 -35.16
C GLY A 72 44.63 25.28 -33.71
N PRO A 73 44.79 26.58 -33.39
CA PRO A 73 44.72 27.07 -32.03
C PRO A 73 43.29 26.91 -31.49
N ARG A 74 43.07 25.94 -30.58
CA ARG A 74 41.78 25.70 -29.92
C ARG A 74 41.64 26.69 -28.77
N GLN A 75 40.82 27.71 -28.98
CA GLN A 75 40.41 28.64 -27.93
C GLN A 75 39.60 27.87 -26.87
N PRO A 76 39.90 27.98 -25.56
CA PRO A 76 39.21 27.21 -24.54
C PRO A 76 37.75 27.66 -24.47
N THR A 77 36.83 26.79 -24.90
CA THR A 77 35.41 26.98 -24.62
C THR A 77 35.21 26.88 -23.11
N PRO A 78 34.56 27.86 -22.47
CA PRO A 78 34.27 27.79 -21.05
C PRO A 78 33.35 26.58 -20.81
N VAL A 79 33.78 25.67 -19.95
CA VAL A 79 32.90 24.64 -19.40
C VAL A 79 31.90 25.37 -18.52
N HIS A 80 30.69 25.58 -19.04
CA HIS A 80 29.62 26.16 -18.24
C HIS A 80 29.25 25.13 -17.18
N THR A 81 29.66 25.36 -15.93
CA THR A 81 29.14 24.62 -14.77
C THR A 81 27.65 24.90 -14.69
N VAL A 82 26.84 23.97 -15.20
CA VAL A 82 25.39 24.04 -15.05
C VAL A 82 25.10 23.69 -13.59
N ASN A 83 24.68 24.68 -12.81
CA ASN A 83 24.05 24.43 -11.52
C ASN A 83 22.71 23.74 -11.81
N ALA A 84 22.74 22.42 -11.92
CA ALA A 84 21.54 21.60 -11.97
C ALA A 84 21.05 21.43 -10.54
N GLU A 85 20.07 22.23 -10.16
CA GLU A 85 19.29 22.00 -8.95
C GLU A 85 18.36 20.81 -9.20
N LEU A 86 18.55 19.71 -8.46
CA LEU A 86 17.67 18.55 -8.53
C LEU A 86 16.35 18.91 -7.84
N VAL A 87 15.39 19.41 -8.61
CA VAL A 87 14.01 19.59 -8.14
C VAL A 87 13.30 18.25 -8.20
N ILE A 88 13.05 17.65 -7.04
CA ILE A 88 12.19 16.46 -6.94
C ILE A 88 10.74 16.93 -7.07
N ALA A 89 10.22 16.88 -8.29
CA ALA A 89 8.81 17.15 -8.55
C ALA A 89 7.93 16.03 -7.96
N PRO A 90 6.66 16.34 -7.61
CA PRO A 90 5.70 15.30 -7.27
C PRO A 90 5.57 14.29 -8.42
N PRO A 91 5.22 13.02 -8.12
CA PRO A 91 5.05 12.00 -9.15
C PRO A 91 3.99 12.42 -10.17
N ASP A 92 4.33 12.31 -11.45
CA ASP A 92 3.42 12.60 -12.56
C ASP A 92 2.69 11.31 -12.97
N TYR A 93 1.36 11.34 -12.86
CA TYR A 93 0.47 10.24 -13.23
C TYR A 93 -0.28 10.48 -14.56
N SER A 94 0.09 11.51 -15.33
CA SER A 94 -0.56 11.88 -16.59
C SER A 94 -0.51 10.79 -17.67
N SER A 95 0.44 9.86 -17.58
CA SER A 95 0.65 8.76 -18.52
C SER A 95 -0.06 7.44 -18.14
N VAL A 96 -0.86 7.44 -17.06
CA VAL A 96 -1.65 6.25 -16.70
C VAL A 96 -2.90 6.21 -17.57
N ASP A 97 -2.81 5.50 -18.70
CA ASP A 97 -3.94 5.21 -19.58
C ASP A 97 -4.62 3.91 -19.13
N LEU A 98 -5.58 4.03 -18.22
CA LEU A 98 -6.59 3.00 -17.97
C LEU A 98 -7.91 3.50 -18.58
N HIS A 99 -8.76 2.58 -19.05
CA HIS A 99 -10.08 2.88 -19.59
C HIS A 99 -11.18 2.40 -18.63
N PRO A 100 -11.27 2.95 -17.41
CA PRO A 100 -12.22 2.43 -16.44
C PRO A 100 -13.64 2.87 -16.79
N GLY A 101 -14.61 2.01 -16.47
CA GLY A 101 -16.02 2.28 -16.65
C GLY A 101 -16.61 1.91 -18.01
N GLU A 102 -15.94 1.04 -18.76
CA GLU A 102 -16.54 0.34 -19.89
C GLU A 102 -17.59 -0.67 -19.40
N GLU A 103 -18.68 -0.84 -20.16
CA GLU A 103 -19.74 -1.83 -19.90
C GLU A 103 -20.44 -1.78 -18.52
N LEU A 104 -20.35 -0.64 -17.81
CA LEU A 104 -21.02 -0.48 -16.53
C LEU A 104 -22.55 -0.52 -16.65
N GLN A 105 -23.18 -1.13 -15.64
CA GLN A 105 -24.63 -1.10 -15.46
C GLN A 105 -25.04 -0.05 -14.42
N ALA A 106 -26.32 0.32 -14.38
CA ALA A 106 -26.82 1.17 -13.29
C ALA A 106 -26.88 0.37 -11.99
N VAL A 107 -26.19 0.87 -10.96
CA VAL A 107 -26.17 0.25 -9.63
C VAL A 107 -27.11 1.04 -8.71
N ARG A 108 -28.10 0.34 -8.15
CA ARG A 108 -28.90 0.81 -7.02
C ARG A 108 -28.87 -0.29 -5.98
N GLY A 109 -28.09 -0.05 -4.94
CA GLY A 109 -27.77 -1.09 -3.98
C GLY A 109 -27.89 -0.65 -2.54
N ARG A 110 -28.17 -1.62 -1.68
CA ARG A 110 -28.27 -1.42 -0.24
C ARG A 110 -26.94 -1.74 0.42
N TYR A 111 -26.51 -0.90 1.36
CA TYR A 111 -25.35 -1.16 2.20
C TYR A 111 -25.70 -2.12 3.35
N ILE A 112 -24.82 -3.09 3.60
CA ILE A 112 -24.94 -4.09 4.66
C ILE A 112 -23.62 -4.10 5.44
N SER A 113 -23.68 -3.72 6.72
CA SER A 113 -22.48 -3.72 7.56
C SER A 113 -22.03 -5.13 7.94
N ALA A 114 -20.77 -5.26 8.34
CA ALA A 114 -20.19 -6.54 8.78
C ALA A 114 -21.01 -7.15 9.93
N LYS A 115 -21.45 -6.32 10.87
CA LYS A 115 -22.34 -6.71 11.98
C LYS A 115 -23.68 -7.27 11.50
N GLN A 116 -24.30 -6.65 10.49
CA GLN A 116 -25.55 -7.13 9.91
C GLN A 116 -25.35 -8.45 9.16
N LEU A 117 -24.22 -8.60 8.48
CA LEU A 117 -23.84 -9.82 7.77
C LEU A 117 -23.64 -10.99 8.75
N LEU A 118 -22.87 -10.77 9.82
CA LEU A 118 -22.51 -11.78 10.82
C LEU A 118 -23.66 -12.16 11.75
N SER A 119 -24.57 -11.23 12.06
CA SER A 119 -25.73 -11.51 12.92
C SER A 119 -26.75 -12.47 12.30
N GLY A 120 -26.52 -12.95 11.07
CA GLY A 120 -27.41 -13.90 10.41
C GLY A 120 -28.81 -13.34 10.23
N ALA A 121 -28.95 -12.00 10.17
CA ALA A 121 -30.19 -11.32 9.92
C ALA A 121 -30.64 -11.58 8.47
N THR A 122 -31.04 -12.82 8.18
CA THR A 122 -31.67 -13.21 6.91
C THR A 122 -32.93 -12.39 6.61
N GLY A 123 -33.45 -11.65 7.60
CA GLY A 123 -34.47 -10.62 7.46
C GLY A 123 -34.00 -9.32 6.81
N THR A 124 -32.76 -8.85 7.01
CA THR A 124 -32.23 -7.62 6.38
C THR A 124 -31.83 -7.85 4.92
N LEU A 125 -31.38 -9.06 4.58
CA LEU A 125 -31.17 -9.51 3.19
C LEU A 125 -32.50 -9.74 2.43
N ARG A 126 -33.64 -9.84 3.13
CA ARG A 126 -34.98 -10.07 2.55
C ARG A 126 -35.68 -8.80 2.07
N ALA A 127 -35.10 -7.63 2.34
CA ALA A 127 -35.72 -6.33 2.08
C ALA A 127 -35.00 -5.51 0.99
N ALA A 128 -34.17 -6.14 0.16
CA ALA A 128 -33.89 -5.54 -1.15
C ALA A 128 -35.17 -5.71 -1.99
N SER A 129 -35.87 -4.60 -2.18
CA SER A 129 -37.05 -4.52 -3.03
C SER A 129 -36.71 -4.98 -4.44
N ALA A 130 -37.74 -5.23 -5.27
CA ALA A 130 -37.56 -5.48 -6.71
C ALA A 130 -36.80 -4.37 -7.45
N ASP A 131 -36.58 -3.21 -6.80
CA ASP A 131 -35.87 -2.05 -7.35
C ASP A 131 -34.37 -2.00 -7.01
N ASN A 132 -33.90 -2.80 -6.02
CA ASN A 132 -32.49 -2.85 -5.63
C ASN A 132 -31.79 -4.05 -6.28
N SER A 133 -30.99 -3.77 -7.31
CA SER A 133 -30.24 -4.79 -8.05
C SER A 133 -28.90 -5.15 -7.41
N ALA A 134 -28.40 -4.35 -6.45
CA ALA A 134 -27.07 -4.55 -5.87
C ALA A 134 -27.03 -4.58 -4.33
N LEU A 135 -25.98 -5.17 -3.78
CA LEU A 135 -25.67 -5.17 -2.34
C LEU A 135 -24.22 -4.77 -2.13
N ILE A 136 -23.98 -3.75 -1.31
CA ILE A 136 -22.65 -3.38 -0.83
C ILE A 136 -22.45 -4.09 0.51
N LEU A 137 -21.55 -5.05 0.55
CA LEU A 137 -21.25 -5.84 1.75
C LEU A 137 -19.94 -5.34 2.34
N GLU A 138 -19.98 -4.91 3.59
CA GLU A 138 -18.77 -4.58 4.34
C GLU A 138 -18.01 -5.87 4.68
N MET A 139 -17.00 -6.19 3.86
CA MET A 139 -16.25 -7.43 3.97
C MET A 139 -15.08 -7.28 4.94
N SER A 140 -14.53 -6.08 5.10
CA SER A 140 -13.53 -5.78 6.13
C SER A 140 -13.88 -4.50 6.88
N THR A 141 -13.81 -4.53 8.20
CA THR A 141 -14.10 -3.35 9.04
C THR A 141 -12.90 -2.41 9.16
N VAL A 142 -13.12 -1.19 9.66
CA VAL A 142 -12.05 -0.23 10.00
C VAL A 142 -11.14 -0.74 11.13
N GLU A 143 -11.66 -1.61 12.00
CA GLU A 143 -10.87 -2.31 13.01
C GLU A 143 -9.89 -3.30 12.38
N GLY A 144 -10.20 -3.81 11.18
CA GLY A 144 -9.38 -4.77 10.44
C GLY A 144 -9.87 -6.21 10.52
N GLU A 145 -11.07 -6.45 11.04
CA GLU A 145 -11.70 -7.78 11.07
C GLU A 145 -12.34 -8.08 9.71
N LEU A 146 -12.11 -9.28 9.20
CA LEU A 146 -12.78 -9.77 8.00
C LEU A 146 -14.11 -10.42 8.38
N SER A 147 -15.12 -10.22 7.54
CA SER A 147 -16.44 -10.82 7.74
C SER A 147 -16.46 -12.33 7.41
N TRP A 148 -15.49 -12.83 6.65
CA TRP A 148 -15.43 -14.22 6.18
C TRP A 148 -14.22 -14.98 6.74
N ALA A 149 -14.33 -16.31 6.71
CA ALA A 149 -13.20 -17.20 6.95
C ALA A 149 -12.24 -17.16 5.74
N SER A 150 -11.18 -16.36 5.85
CA SER A 150 -10.20 -16.12 4.79
C SER A 150 -9.06 -17.13 4.88
N ASP A 151 -8.58 -17.63 3.74
CA ASP A 151 -7.41 -18.53 3.69
C ASP A 151 -6.08 -17.73 3.62
N ASN A 152 -6.15 -16.40 3.54
CA ASN A 152 -5.01 -15.50 3.48
C ASN A 152 -4.07 -15.68 4.66
N GLU A 153 -2.77 -15.87 4.38
CA GLU A 153 -1.74 -16.11 5.40
C GLU A 153 -1.62 -14.95 6.40
N THR A 154 -1.76 -13.70 5.92
CA THR A 154 -1.71 -12.51 6.78
C THR A 154 -2.96 -12.45 7.67
N ALA A 155 -4.14 -12.74 7.12
CA ALA A 155 -5.38 -12.75 7.89
C ALA A 155 -5.38 -13.85 8.97
N GLN A 156 -4.89 -15.05 8.64
CA GLN A 156 -4.76 -16.15 9.58
C GLN A 156 -3.68 -15.89 10.63
N GLY A 157 -2.47 -15.52 10.18
CA GLY A 157 -1.32 -15.30 11.05
C GLY A 157 -1.48 -14.17 12.05
N TYR A 158 -2.22 -13.12 11.68
CA TYR A 158 -2.52 -11.99 12.55
C TYR A 158 -3.94 -12.02 13.13
N GLY A 159 -4.71 -13.10 12.96
CA GLY A 159 -6.03 -13.27 13.59
C GLY A 159 -7.07 -12.22 13.16
N LEU A 160 -7.09 -11.89 11.87
CA LEU A 160 -8.02 -10.98 11.23
C LEU A 160 -9.20 -11.72 10.57
N SER A 161 -9.03 -13.03 10.30
CA SER A 161 -10.05 -13.85 9.65
C SER A 161 -11.34 -13.93 10.48
N GLY A 162 -12.47 -13.73 9.81
CA GLY A 162 -13.80 -13.93 10.33
C GLY A 162 -14.22 -15.40 10.32
N GLN A 163 -15.53 -15.60 10.29
CA GLN A 163 -16.16 -16.92 10.44
C GLN A 163 -17.18 -17.26 9.34
N ALA A 164 -17.64 -16.30 8.55
CA ALA A 164 -18.64 -16.59 7.52
C ALA A 164 -18.04 -17.44 6.38
N ASP A 165 -18.81 -18.42 5.89
CA ASP A 165 -18.48 -19.15 4.67
C ASP A 165 -18.74 -18.24 3.46
N LEU A 166 -17.65 -17.76 2.86
CA LEU A 166 -17.69 -16.80 1.76
C LEU A 166 -18.45 -17.36 0.54
N LYS A 167 -18.17 -18.60 0.15
CA LYS A 167 -18.77 -19.23 -1.04
C LYS A 167 -20.25 -19.50 -0.85
N ALA A 168 -20.63 -19.99 0.34
CA ALA A 168 -22.04 -20.22 0.66
C ALA A 168 -22.83 -18.90 0.69
N LEU A 169 -22.25 -17.83 1.26
CA LEU A 169 -22.85 -16.50 1.29
C LEU A 169 -23.07 -15.94 -0.12
N VAL A 170 -22.02 -15.93 -0.94
CA VAL A 170 -22.07 -15.40 -2.31
C VAL A 170 -23.07 -16.20 -3.15
N SER A 171 -23.01 -17.54 -3.12
CA SER A 171 -23.97 -18.39 -3.85
C SER A 171 -25.41 -18.07 -3.46
N ALA A 172 -25.72 -17.94 -2.16
CA ALA A 172 -27.08 -17.68 -1.70
C ALA A 172 -27.62 -16.30 -2.10
N LEU A 173 -26.75 -15.32 -2.32
CA LEU A 173 -27.12 -13.98 -2.79
C LEU A 173 -27.19 -13.94 -4.32
N LYS A 174 -26.27 -14.60 -5.02
CA LYS A 174 -26.27 -14.72 -6.49
C LYS A 174 -27.48 -15.49 -7.01
N ASP A 175 -27.93 -16.53 -6.30
CA ASP A 175 -29.16 -17.28 -6.61
C ASP A 175 -30.42 -16.39 -6.59
N LYS A 176 -30.36 -15.25 -5.89
CA LYS A 176 -31.43 -14.24 -5.84
C LYS A 176 -31.27 -13.13 -6.88
N GLY A 177 -30.20 -13.18 -7.69
CA GLY A 177 -29.93 -12.22 -8.76
C GLY A 177 -29.32 -10.89 -8.32
N TYR A 178 -28.69 -10.83 -7.14
CA TYR A 178 -28.01 -9.61 -6.70
C TYR A 178 -26.63 -9.44 -7.37
N TYR A 179 -26.33 -8.19 -7.73
CA TYR A 179 -24.97 -7.72 -8.03
C TYR A 179 -24.24 -7.44 -6.71
N LEU A 180 -23.09 -8.06 -6.49
CA LEU A 180 -22.40 -8.03 -5.20
C LEU A 180 -21.17 -7.14 -5.27
N ILE A 181 -21.13 -6.15 -4.37
CA ILE A 181 -20.01 -5.23 -4.19
C ILE A 181 -19.37 -5.55 -2.84
N ALA A 182 -18.10 -5.95 -2.83
CA ALA A 182 -17.33 -6.19 -1.62
C ALA A 182 -16.58 -4.91 -1.22
N GLU A 183 -16.96 -4.29 -0.09
CA GLU A 183 -16.18 -3.19 0.47
C GLU A 183 -14.98 -3.72 1.26
N VAL A 184 -13.78 -3.29 0.86
CA VAL A 184 -12.50 -3.65 1.49
C VAL A 184 -11.76 -2.37 1.93
N ASN A 185 -11.41 -2.31 3.21
CA ASN A 185 -10.71 -1.20 3.81
C ASN A 185 -9.20 -1.30 3.55
N CYS A 186 -8.63 -0.26 2.96
CA CYS A 186 -7.25 -0.22 2.53
C CYS A 186 -6.30 0.17 3.67
N CYS A 187 -6.31 1.45 4.05
CA CYS A 187 -5.31 2.00 4.95
C CYS A 187 -5.78 2.02 6.41
N ARG A 188 -7.08 1.87 6.70
CA ARG A 188 -7.57 1.86 8.09
C ARG A 188 -7.72 0.42 8.55
N ASN A 189 -6.76 -0.05 9.33
CA ASN A 189 -6.74 -1.40 9.85
C ASN A 189 -5.99 -1.42 11.20
N THR A 190 -6.76 -1.32 12.27
CA THR A 190 -6.23 -1.21 13.63
C THR A 190 -5.52 -2.49 14.08
N LEU A 191 -6.10 -3.66 13.79
CA LEU A 191 -5.57 -4.94 14.23
C LEU A 191 -4.26 -5.28 13.54
N LEU A 192 -4.18 -5.13 12.21
CA LEU A 192 -2.96 -5.40 11.46
C LEU A 192 -1.85 -4.43 11.85
N GLY A 193 -2.13 -3.13 11.96
CA GLY A 193 -1.12 -2.14 12.37
C GLY A 193 -0.55 -2.40 13.78
N LYS A 194 -1.40 -2.86 14.72
CA LYS A 194 -0.97 -3.22 16.08
C LYS A 194 -0.20 -4.54 16.15
N ARG A 195 -0.66 -5.57 15.44
CA ARG A 195 -0.08 -6.92 15.49
C ARG A 195 1.13 -7.07 14.56
N ASN A 196 1.22 -6.23 13.54
CA ASN A 196 2.36 -6.09 12.65
C ASN A 196 2.80 -4.62 12.54
N PRO A 197 3.60 -4.10 13.48
CA PRO A 197 4.07 -2.71 13.44
C PRO A 197 4.84 -2.30 12.19
N LEU A 198 5.34 -3.27 11.39
CA LEU A 198 6.05 -2.99 10.13
C LEU A 198 5.11 -2.57 8.99
N THR A 199 3.81 -2.83 9.11
CA THR A 199 2.82 -2.37 8.13
C THR A 199 2.16 -1.06 8.53
N SER A 200 2.43 -0.56 9.73
CA SER A 200 1.79 0.64 10.26
C SER A 200 2.56 1.90 9.89
N LEU A 201 1.84 2.98 9.61
CA LEU A 201 2.37 4.32 9.78
C LEU A 201 2.87 4.50 11.21
N LYS A 202 3.89 5.34 11.42
CA LYS A 202 4.53 5.51 12.73
C LYS A 202 4.38 6.94 13.24
N ASN A 203 4.11 7.08 14.52
CA ASN A 203 4.10 8.38 15.20
C ASN A 203 5.54 8.92 15.42
N ALA A 204 5.66 10.09 16.03
CA ALA A 204 6.95 10.70 16.37
C ALA A 204 7.85 9.83 17.28
N ALA A 205 7.26 8.94 18.08
CA ALA A 205 7.97 8.00 18.95
C ALA A 205 8.40 6.70 18.22
N GLY A 206 8.02 6.54 16.94
CA GLY A 206 8.31 5.34 16.15
C GLY A 206 7.32 4.18 16.38
N GLU A 207 6.24 4.41 17.11
CA GLU A 207 5.20 3.42 17.41
C GLU A 207 4.08 3.46 16.35
N PRO A 208 3.30 2.36 16.17
CA PRO A 208 2.13 2.35 15.30
C PRO A 208 1.21 3.55 15.53
N TYR A 209 0.94 4.30 14.48
CA TYR A 209 0.09 5.48 14.51
C TYR A 209 -1.38 5.07 14.59
N THR A 210 -2.09 5.71 15.51
CA THR A 210 -3.53 5.58 15.68
C THR A 210 -4.13 6.95 15.96
N ASP A 211 -5.32 7.21 15.42
CA ASP A 211 -6.13 8.39 15.73
C ASP A 211 -7.57 7.97 16.10
N ALA A 212 -8.50 8.94 16.12
CA ALA A 212 -9.90 8.69 16.42
C ALA A 212 -10.61 7.77 15.41
N LEU A 213 -10.05 7.61 14.20
CA LEU A 213 -10.57 6.76 13.14
C LEU A 213 -9.97 5.36 13.14
N GLY A 214 -8.94 5.11 13.96
CA GLY A 214 -8.31 3.80 14.14
C GLY A 214 -6.81 3.80 13.87
N GLY A 215 -6.26 2.61 13.67
CA GLY A 215 -4.88 2.41 13.26
C GLY A 215 -4.71 2.50 11.75
N TRP A 216 -3.57 3.06 11.33
CA TRP A 216 -3.32 3.36 9.93
C TRP A 216 -2.13 2.57 9.39
N LEU A 217 -2.36 1.86 8.29
CA LEU A 217 -1.33 1.15 7.54
C LEU A 217 -0.57 2.11 6.64
N ASP A 218 0.70 1.81 6.43
CA ASP A 218 1.56 2.50 5.48
C ASP A 218 1.21 2.07 4.04
N PRO A 219 0.78 3.00 3.16
CA PRO A 219 0.50 2.71 1.74
C PRO A 219 1.72 2.23 0.94
N TYR A 220 2.94 2.45 1.44
CA TYR A 220 4.17 1.97 0.83
C TYR A 220 4.58 0.59 1.30
N ALA A 221 4.12 0.12 2.45
CA ALA A 221 4.51 -1.17 2.96
C ALA A 221 4.09 -2.28 1.99
N LEU A 222 5.08 -3.03 1.47
CA LEU A 222 4.83 -4.11 0.51
C LEU A 222 3.82 -5.13 1.05
N ARG A 223 3.85 -5.41 2.36
CA ARG A 223 2.90 -6.34 2.97
C ARG A 223 1.47 -5.81 2.98
N THR A 224 1.26 -4.52 3.19
CA THR A 224 -0.09 -3.89 3.06
C THR A 224 -0.62 -4.08 1.64
N ARG A 225 0.21 -3.81 0.63
CA ARG A 225 -0.15 -3.95 -0.78
C ARG A 225 -0.53 -5.38 -1.13
N SER A 226 0.37 -6.33 -0.88
CA SER A 226 0.11 -7.74 -1.18
C SER A 226 -1.11 -8.27 -0.43
N TYR A 227 -1.29 -7.89 0.85
CA TYR A 227 -2.46 -8.30 1.62
C TYR A 227 -3.77 -7.86 0.95
N LEU A 228 -3.87 -6.59 0.54
CA LEU A 228 -5.07 -6.08 -0.13
C LEU A 228 -5.34 -6.81 -1.45
N LEU A 229 -4.31 -7.08 -2.25
CA LEU A 229 -4.46 -7.82 -3.50
C LEU A 229 -4.90 -9.27 -3.26
N GLU A 230 -4.25 -9.98 -2.34
CA GLU A 230 -4.60 -11.35 -1.98
C GLU A 230 -6.07 -11.44 -1.49
N LEU A 231 -6.57 -10.44 -0.75
CA LEU A 231 -7.99 -10.38 -0.38
C LEU A 231 -8.91 -10.16 -1.60
N THR A 232 -8.52 -9.32 -2.56
CA THR A 232 -9.32 -9.12 -3.77
C THR A 232 -9.40 -10.37 -4.63
N GLU A 233 -8.32 -11.14 -4.71
CA GLU A 233 -8.29 -12.43 -5.41
C GLU A 233 -9.25 -13.43 -4.76
N GLU A 234 -9.27 -13.54 -3.42
CA GLU A 234 -10.23 -14.40 -2.71
C GLU A 234 -11.70 -14.00 -2.96
N LEU A 235 -11.98 -12.70 -3.02
CA LEU A 235 -13.33 -12.17 -3.23
C LEU A 235 -13.78 -12.35 -4.69
N ASP A 236 -12.88 -12.16 -5.66
CA ASP A 236 -13.13 -12.46 -7.08
C ASP A 236 -13.41 -13.96 -7.27
N GLU A 237 -12.57 -14.83 -6.73
CA GLU A 237 -12.76 -16.29 -6.79
C GLU A 237 -14.06 -16.76 -6.13
N ALA A 238 -14.56 -16.03 -5.13
CA ALA A 238 -15.85 -16.32 -4.51
C ALA A 238 -17.03 -15.91 -5.39
N GLY A 239 -16.84 -15.03 -6.36
CA GLY A 239 -17.85 -14.58 -7.33
C GLY A 239 -18.49 -13.24 -7.01
N PHE A 240 -17.78 -12.32 -6.33
CA PHE A 240 -18.20 -10.92 -6.28
C PHE A 240 -18.11 -10.27 -7.66
N ASP A 241 -18.95 -9.27 -7.93
CA ASP A 241 -18.96 -8.56 -9.22
C ASP A 241 -18.05 -7.31 -9.20
N GLU A 242 -17.84 -6.75 -8.01
CA GLU A 242 -17.13 -5.50 -7.83
C GLU A 242 -16.41 -5.44 -6.48
N ILE A 243 -15.18 -4.95 -6.48
CA ILE A 243 -14.46 -4.54 -5.28
C ILE A 243 -14.63 -3.03 -5.10
N LEU A 244 -15.00 -2.62 -3.89
CA LEU A 244 -15.05 -1.24 -3.47
C LEU A 244 -13.98 -0.98 -2.43
N PHE A 245 -12.88 -0.35 -2.84
CA PHE A 245 -11.83 0.06 -1.92
C PHE A 245 -12.27 1.25 -1.08
N SER A 246 -12.40 1.06 0.22
CA SER A 246 -12.66 2.13 1.19
C SER A 246 -11.43 2.42 2.03
N GLY A 247 -11.42 3.58 2.70
CA GLY A 247 -10.28 3.98 3.53
C GLY A 247 -8.95 4.12 2.76
N LEU A 248 -9.00 4.29 1.43
CA LEU A 248 -7.84 4.61 0.59
C LEU A 248 -7.47 6.09 0.80
N SER A 249 -6.96 6.39 1.99
CA SER A 249 -6.71 7.74 2.48
C SER A 249 -5.50 7.76 3.44
N PHE A 250 -5.30 8.87 4.12
CA PHE A 250 -4.22 9.11 5.08
C PHE A 250 -4.75 9.91 6.28
N PRO A 251 -4.15 9.83 7.48
CA PRO A 251 -4.60 10.62 8.63
C PRO A 251 -4.63 12.13 8.35
N GLU A 252 -5.73 12.80 8.73
CA GLU A 252 -5.88 14.25 8.50
C GLU A 252 -5.01 15.10 9.45
N ASN A 253 -4.78 14.60 10.67
CA ASN A 253 -4.04 15.27 11.74
C ASN A 253 -2.62 14.70 11.91
N SER A 254 -1.94 14.46 10.79
CA SER A 254 -0.67 13.73 10.70
C SER A 254 0.59 14.54 11.04
N ALA A 255 0.52 15.53 11.94
CA ALA A 255 1.60 16.52 12.10
C ALA A 255 3.00 15.90 12.34
N VAL A 256 3.08 14.65 12.82
CA VAL A 256 4.29 13.84 12.69
C VAL A 256 3.92 12.38 12.45
N VAL A 257 3.82 11.99 11.18
CA VAL A 257 3.72 10.58 10.78
C VAL A 257 4.88 10.24 9.84
N SER A 258 5.54 9.12 10.10
CA SER A 258 6.57 8.56 9.24
C SER A 258 6.11 7.24 8.64
N TYR A 259 6.63 6.93 7.46
CA TYR A 259 6.38 5.68 6.76
C TYR A 259 7.21 4.56 7.40
N ALA A 260 6.70 3.34 7.38
CA ALA A 260 7.42 2.16 7.85
C ALA A 260 8.65 1.88 6.97
N GLU A 261 8.54 2.13 5.66
CA GLU A 261 9.64 2.01 4.72
C GLU A 261 10.44 3.32 4.58
N THR A 262 11.78 3.20 4.57
CA THR A 262 12.66 4.35 4.37
C THR A 262 12.64 4.79 2.92
N ARG A 263 12.27 6.04 2.66
CA ARG A 263 12.19 6.60 1.30
C ARG A 263 13.30 7.62 1.05
N THR A 264 13.85 7.60 -0.15
CA THR A 264 14.74 8.65 -0.66
C THR A 264 13.90 9.80 -1.23
N GLY A 265 13.38 10.65 -0.36
CA GLY A 265 12.61 11.85 -0.75
C GLY A 265 11.45 12.15 0.20
N ALA A 266 11.03 13.41 0.25
CA ALA A 266 9.83 13.81 0.95
C ALA A 266 8.60 13.24 0.21
N SER A 267 7.84 12.37 0.88
CA SER A 267 6.57 11.87 0.35
C SER A 267 5.40 12.56 1.03
N THR A 268 4.52 13.17 0.25
CA THR A 268 3.26 13.71 0.75
C THR A 268 2.24 12.59 0.97
N PRO A 269 1.25 12.79 1.86
CA PRO A 269 0.11 11.89 2.01
C PRO A 269 -0.57 11.55 0.69
N ARG A 270 -0.84 12.57 -0.14
CA ARG A 270 -1.44 12.40 -1.47
C ARG A 270 -0.60 11.50 -2.37
N ALA A 271 0.72 11.72 -2.45
CA ALA A 271 1.60 10.87 -3.26
C ALA A 271 1.59 9.41 -2.81
N ALA A 272 1.51 9.15 -1.49
CA ALA A 272 1.44 7.80 -0.95
C ALA A 272 0.14 7.08 -1.32
N VAL A 273 -0.98 7.78 -1.16
CA VAL A 273 -2.32 7.27 -1.50
C VAL A 273 -2.45 7.05 -3.01
N SER A 274 -2.03 8.01 -3.84
CA SER A 274 -2.00 7.88 -5.30
C SER A 274 -1.14 6.69 -5.74
N GLY A 275 0.03 6.50 -5.12
CA GLY A 275 0.92 5.38 -5.44
C GLY A 275 0.35 4.01 -5.06
N LEU A 276 -0.49 3.94 -4.02
CA LEU A 276 -1.24 2.72 -3.69
C LEU A 276 -2.42 2.52 -4.64
N ALA A 277 -3.16 3.59 -4.97
CA ALA A 277 -4.28 3.55 -5.92
C ALA A 277 -3.85 3.01 -7.30
N VAL A 278 -2.77 3.56 -7.85
CA VAL A 278 -2.19 3.10 -9.13
C VAL A 278 -1.73 1.63 -9.03
N TRP A 279 -1.20 1.23 -7.87
CA TRP A 279 -0.77 -0.15 -7.67
C TRP A 279 -1.97 -1.10 -7.65
N LEU A 280 -3.04 -0.78 -6.91
CA LEU A 280 -4.27 -1.58 -6.87
C LEU A 280 -4.90 -1.68 -8.26
N ALA A 281 -5.15 -0.54 -8.92
CA ALA A 281 -5.80 -0.51 -10.24
C ALA A 281 -5.04 -1.28 -11.33
N ARG A 282 -3.73 -1.52 -11.17
CA ARG A 282 -2.91 -2.29 -12.12
C ARG A 282 -2.80 -3.78 -11.80
N ASN A 283 -3.07 -4.17 -10.55
CA ASN A 283 -2.82 -5.54 -10.10
C ASN A 283 -4.10 -6.29 -9.74
N VAL A 284 -5.21 -5.60 -9.44
CA VAL A 284 -6.52 -6.23 -9.27
C VAL A 284 -6.87 -6.99 -10.56
N PRO A 285 -7.42 -8.22 -10.46
CA PRO A 285 -7.81 -9.01 -11.63
C PRO A 285 -8.75 -8.25 -12.57
N GLU A 286 -8.51 -8.34 -13.88
CA GLU A 286 -9.40 -7.73 -14.91
C GLU A 286 -10.80 -8.36 -14.95
N THR A 287 -11.00 -9.48 -14.24
CA THR A 287 -12.27 -10.22 -14.13
C THR A 287 -13.30 -9.52 -13.23
N ILE A 288 -12.85 -8.62 -12.33
CA ILE A 288 -13.72 -7.96 -11.35
C ILE A 288 -13.68 -6.44 -11.52
N THR A 289 -14.85 -5.81 -11.38
CA THR A 289 -14.95 -4.34 -11.43
C THR A 289 -14.21 -3.74 -10.22
N CYS A 290 -13.45 -2.67 -10.43
CA CYS A 290 -12.59 -2.09 -9.39
C CYS A 290 -12.99 -0.63 -9.11
N SER A 291 -13.60 -0.39 -7.96
CA SER A 291 -14.16 0.89 -7.55
C SER A 291 -13.54 1.42 -6.26
N VAL A 292 -13.76 2.72 -5.98
CA VAL A 292 -13.19 3.39 -4.80
C VAL A 292 -14.22 4.26 -4.07
N MET A 293 -14.14 4.29 -2.74
CA MET A 293 -14.89 5.22 -1.89
C MET A 293 -14.12 6.52 -1.72
N LEU A 294 -14.74 7.63 -2.12
CA LEU A 294 -14.29 8.98 -1.86
C LEU A 294 -14.64 9.42 -0.44
N GLU A 295 -13.76 10.23 0.13
CA GLU A 295 -14.02 11.06 1.30
C GLU A 295 -14.50 12.44 0.82
N ARG A 296 -15.31 13.13 1.63
CA ARG A 296 -15.79 14.48 1.27
C ARG A 296 -14.63 15.44 1.00
N SER A 297 -13.50 15.25 1.66
CA SER A 297 -12.30 16.07 1.46
C SER A 297 -11.75 15.99 0.04
N ALA A 298 -11.98 14.89 -0.69
CA ALA A 298 -11.55 14.72 -2.08
C ALA A 298 -12.28 15.69 -3.03
N LEU A 299 -13.53 16.05 -2.71
CA LEU A 299 -14.34 16.98 -3.52
C LEU A 299 -14.36 18.41 -2.96
N TYR A 300 -14.28 18.56 -1.64
CA TYR A 300 -14.47 19.85 -0.96
C TYR A 300 -13.21 20.43 -0.32
N GLY A 301 -12.09 19.68 -0.32
CA GLY A 301 -10.89 20.05 0.40
C GLY A 301 -10.96 19.66 1.89
N MET A 302 -9.81 19.76 2.56
CA MET A 302 -9.69 19.46 3.98
C MET A 302 -10.29 20.58 4.83
N THR A 303 -10.63 20.28 6.09
CA THR A 303 -11.05 21.31 7.06
C THR A 303 -9.95 22.37 7.28
N ASP A 304 -8.70 21.93 7.25
CA ASP A 304 -7.53 22.81 7.25
C ASP A 304 -7.19 23.19 5.79
N PRO A 305 -7.40 24.45 5.37
CA PRO A 305 -7.19 24.87 3.99
C PRO A 305 -5.73 24.87 3.55
N GLU A 306 -4.77 24.80 4.48
CA GLU A 306 -3.35 24.65 4.16
C GLU A 306 -2.98 23.21 3.79
N LYS A 307 -3.87 22.25 4.05
CA LYS A 307 -3.66 20.83 3.74
C LYS A 307 -4.44 20.41 2.51
N GLU A 308 -3.78 19.60 1.70
CA GLU A 308 -4.41 18.93 0.58
C GLU A 308 -5.07 17.62 1.02
N SER A 309 -6.19 17.25 0.37
CA SER A 309 -6.80 15.94 0.59
C SER A 309 -5.82 14.83 0.22
N PRO A 310 -5.69 13.77 1.03
CA PRO A 310 -4.91 12.60 0.66
C PRO A 310 -5.42 11.91 -0.63
N GLN A 311 -6.70 12.09 -0.96
CA GLN A 311 -7.28 11.56 -2.18
C GLN A 311 -7.16 12.57 -3.33
N ASP A 312 -6.80 12.06 -4.49
CA ASP A 312 -6.82 12.79 -5.76
C ASP A 312 -8.00 12.27 -6.59
N ALA A 313 -9.11 12.99 -6.56
CA ALA A 313 -10.35 12.57 -7.21
C ALA A 313 -10.22 12.48 -8.73
N ASP A 314 -9.41 13.35 -9.36
CA ASP A 314 -9.17 13.31 -10.81
C ASP A 314 -8.34 12.08 -11.19
N LEU A 315 -7.27 11.80 -10.45
CA LEU A 315 -6.52 10.56 -10.64
C LEU A 315 -7.42 9.33 -10.41
N PHE A 316 -8.19 9.28 -9.32
CA PHE A 316 -9.05 8.14 -9.01
C PHE A 316 -10.09 7.91 -10.11
N ALA A 317 -10.63 8.97 -10.71
CA ALA A 317 -11.56 8.87 -11.83
C ALA A 317 -10.95 8.21 -13.08
N ARG A 318 -9.63 8.32 -13.27
CA ARG A 318 -8.89 7.66 -14.34
C ARG A 318 -8.46 6.24 -14.01
N LEU A 319 -8.47 5.83 -12.74
CA LEU A 319 -8.00 4.53 -12.29
C LEU A 319 -9.11 3.51 -12.03
N PHE A 320 -10.22 3.94 -11.41
CA PHE A 320 -11.27 3.06 -10.90
C PHE A 320 -12.52 3.16 -11.74
N ASP A 321 -13.32 2.11 -11.83
CA ASP A 321 -14.57 2.02 -12.61
C ASP A 321 -15.68 2.90 -12.05
N ARG A 322 -15.84 2.95 -10.72
CA ARG A 322 -16.78 3.87 -10.08
C ARG A 322 -16.16 4.53 -8.85
N LEU A 323 -16.71 5.70 -8.53
CA LEU A 323 -16.39 6.49 -7.36
C LEU A 323 -17.65 6.63 -6.51
N TYR A 324 -17.60 6.01 -5.35
CA TYR A 324 -18.67 6.06 -4.37
C TYR A 324 -18.46 7.23 -3.42
N LEU A 325 -19.55 7.87 -2.97
CA LEU A 325 -19.46 8.90 -1.94
C LEU A 325 -20.63 8.75 -0.98
N ARG A 326 -20.33 8.65 0.32
CA ARG A 326 -21.37 8.74 1.36
C ARG A 326 -21.89 10.17 1.44
N THR A 327 -23.19 10.35 1.21
CA THR A 327 -23.84 11.65 1.09
C THR A 327 -25.27 11.63 1.65
N SER A 328 -25.95 12.77 1.66
CA SER A 328 -27.36 12.87 2.02
C SER A 328 -28.25 12.78 0.77
N GLU A 329 -29.52 12.45 0.95
CA GLU A 329 -30.51 12.50 -0.16
C GLU A 329 -30.64 13.91 -0.76
N TYR A 330 -30.28 14.95 -0.02
CA TYR A 330 -30.36 16.34 -0.46
C TYR A 330 -29.12 16.80 -1.23
N ASP A 331 -27.94 16.27 -0.90
CA ASP A 331 -26.66 16.75 -1.42
C ASP A 331 -26.14 15.96 -2.62
N HIS A 332 -26.69 14.77 -2.90
CA HIS A 332 -26.15 13.85 -3.92
C HIS A 332 -26.04 14.44 -5.33
N THR A 333 -26.98 15.32 -5.74
CA THR A 333 -26.92 15.99 -7.05
C THR A 333 -25.81 17.03 -7.09
N TYR A 334 -25.64 17.79 -6.01
CA TYR A 334 -24.57 18.77 -5.88
C TYR A 334 -23.19 18.10 -5.82
N ASP A 335 -23.07 17.00 -5.08
CA ASP A 335 -21.84 16.20 -5.02
C ASP A 335 -21.48 15.63 -6.40
N ALA A 336 -22.46 15.19 -7.20
CA ALA A 336 -22.24 14.73 -8.57
C ALA A 336 -21.75 15.85 -9.51
N GLU A 337 -22.32 17.05 -9.40
CA GLU A 337 -21.85 18.22 -10.16
C GLU A 337 -20.42 18.61 -9.75
N LYS A 338 -20.13 18.56 -8.44
CA LYS A 338 -18.79 18.83 -7.92
C LYS A 338 -17.78 17.80 -8.44
N PHE A 339 -18.12 16.52 -8.42
CA PHE A 339 -17.32 15.44 -9.01
C PHE A 339 -17.02 15.71 -10.49
N ARG A 340 -18.05 16.05 -11.29
CA ARG A 340 -17.87 16.40 -12.71
C ARG A 340 -16.92 17.59 -12.89
N SER A 341 -17.05 18.62 -12.06
CA SER A 341 -16.22 19.83 -12.16
C SER A 341 -14.74 19.56 -11.89
N ILE A 342 -14.43 18.59 -11.03
CA ILE A 342 -13.06 18.25 -10.64
C ILE A 342 -12.42 17.28 -11.63
N THR A 343 -13.17 16.25 -12.04
CA THR A 343 -12.64 15.11 -12.80
C THR A 343 -12.88 15.23 -14.31
N GLY A 344 -13.77 16.13 -14.73
CA GLY A 344 -14.26 16.21 -16.11
C GLY A 344 -15.10 15.01 -16.54
N CYS A 345 -15.28 14.00 -15.69
CA CYS A 345 -16.03 12.78 -15.97
C CYS A 345 -17.53 13.04 -15.86
N GLU A 346 -18.32 12.51 -16.80
CA GLU A 346 -19.77 12.54 -16.67
C GLU A 346 -20.21 11.64 -15.51
N PRO A 347 -20.92 12.16 -14.50
CA PRO A 347 -21.26 11.39 -13.30
C PRO A 347 -22.01 10.10 -13.60
N GLY A 348 -22.95 10.12 -14.57
CA GLY A 348 -23.62 8.96 -15.16
C GLY A 348 -23.64 7.68 -14.31
N LEU A 349 -22.91 6.66 -14.76
CA LEU A 349 -22.72 5.39 -14.05
C LEU A 349 -21.45 5.36 -13.17
N ARG A 350 -20.66 6.42 -13.26
CA ARG A 350 -19.30 6.55 -12.72
C ARG A 350 -19.30 7.05 -11.27
N PHE A 351 -20.27 7.88 -10.91
CA PHE A 351 -20.44 8.44 -9.57
C PHE A 351 -21.64 7.79 -8.90
N VAL A 352 -21.43 7.13 -7.76
CA VAL A 352 -22.50 6.40 -7.05
C VAL A 352 -22.65 6.97 -5.63
N PRO A 353 -23.70 7.76 -5.36
CA PRO A 353 -23.97 8.25 -4.01
C PRO A 353 -24.48 7.12 -3.11
N ILE A 354 -23.99 7.06 -1.88
CA ILE A 354 -24.51 6.19 -0.81
C ILE A 354 -25.23 7.08 0.19
N THR A 355 -26.55 6.98 0.27
CA THR A 355 -27.36 7.84 1.15
C THR A 355 -27.58 7.22 2.53
N ALA A 356 -27.74 8.07 3.55
CA ALA A 356 -27.89 7.64 4.95
C ALA A 356 -29.07 6.69 5.23
N THR A 357 -30.07 6.63 4.35
CA THR A 357 -31.16 5.63 4.40
C THR A 357 -30.68 4.19 4.19
N ASP A 358 -29.52 3.98 3.57
CA ASP A 358 -28.89 2.67 3.36
C ASP A 358 -27.91 2.27 4.48
N VAL A 359 -27.38 3.24 5.22
CA VAL A 359 -26.48 3.00 6.35
C VAL A 359 -27.35 2.99 7.61
N ALA A 360 -27.71 1.81 8.10
CA ALA A 360 -28.23 1.71 9.45
C ALA A 360 -27.19 2.36 10.39
N LEU A 361 -27.56 3.53 10.94
CA LEU A 361 -26.77 4.40 11.79
C LEU A 361 -26.03 3.60 12.87
N ASP A 362 -24.79 3.20 12.63
CA ASP A 362 -23.92 2.58 13.66
C ASP A 362 -22.42 2.87 13.42
N CYS A 363 -22.04 3.61 12.38
CA CYS A 363 -20.65 3.98 12.13
C CYS A 363 -20.45 5.49 12.30
N CYS A 364 -20.16 5.90 13.54
CA CYS A 364 -19.35 7.05 13.93
C CYS A 364 -19.24 8.22 12.94
N PHE A 365 -20.34 8.93 12.67
CA PHE A 365 -20.29 10.37 12.43
C PHE A 365 -20.73 11.05 13.72
N SER A 366 -19.80 11.18 14.65
CA SER A 366 -19.95 12.12 15.77
C SER A 366 -19.73 13.50 15.20
N ASP A 367 -20.80 14.27 15.07
CA ASP A 367 -20.77 15.72 14.84
C ASP A 367 -19.78 16.39 15.79
N ALA A 368 -18.59 16.72 15.28
CA ALA A 368 -17.68 17.65 15.92
C ALA A 368 -18.14 19.08 15.61
N ALA A 369 -19.32 19.47 16.10
CA ALA A 369 -19.79 20.85 16.04
C ALA A 369 -20.91 21.15 17.06
N ALA A 370 -20.57 21.18 18.35
CA ALA A 370 -21.19 22.10 19.32
C ALA A 370 -20.40 22.04 20.64
N ALA A 371 -19.44 22.95 20.80
CA ALA A 371 -19.00 23.33 22.14
C ALA A 371 -20.12 24.18 22.79
N PRO A 372 -20.52 23.92 24.05
CA PRO A 372 -21.39 24.83 24.76
C PRO A 372 -20.58 26.07 25.15
N THR A 373 -20.99 27.24 24.67
CA THR A 373 -20.57 28.51 25.25
C THR A 373 -21.22 28.64 26.63
N GLU A 374 -20.42 28.62 27.68
CA GLU A 374 -20.78 29.15 28.99
C GLU A 374 -20.92 30.68 28.87
N ASP A 375 -22.14 31.20 29.07
CA ASP A 375 -22.44 32.35 29.94
C ASP A 375 -23.97 32.46 30.15
#